data_AF-A0A142XCK3-F1
#
_entry.id   AF-A0A142XCK3-F1
#
_cell.length_a   1.000
_cell.length_b   1.000
_cell.length_c   1.000
_cell.angle_alpha   90.00
_cell.angle_beta   90.00
_cell.angle_gamma   90.00
#
_symmetry.space_group_name_H-M   'P 1'
#
loop_
_entity.id
_entity.type
_entity.pdbx_description
1 polymer ?
#
loop_
_entity_poly.entity_id
_entity_poly.type
_entity_poly.pdbx_seq_one_letter_code
_entity_poly.pdbx_strand_id
1 'polypeptide(L)'
;MWGRNLLFIAIVAGGTFALRASLFPLYTESRKIKFDSAHTERDDFRTVVSRVDHSFREDWAEKQIQPASRANDLAVARRLSIALTGSVPSLEEIRQFEQQPPEKRLDGWANHLLRDRRFADYFADRLARAFVGTEDGPLLTYRKRRYVSWLGDELFKNTSYAEIVRQMISAQGLNTDTPAVNFIAATFDENKKAPDAEKLAIRVTRAFLGLRIDCAQCHDHFLEPAWKQTHFQALAAFFGQTKHAVTNIADSNKGEYEFEDRVAGGTHEIAPSVPFAPELLPEHGTRRERLASWVTDPNNVYFARAAVNRVWAMMFGRPLLRRVEAQTLDEMSAEKIPPALRILADDFAAHNHDLRRLILLIASTEVFRLDSAAEFEITDTHDDSWAVFPLTRLRPEQVIGNVIQAASVKTINQQSHILVRAMRYFNERDFVKRYGDADDDEFARAHGTIPQRLLMMNGDLVDGKAKDELLSASTQIAMFAPNDAAAVETAYLAVLTRRPSQKETEHFTAKLADTTGDDRKRLLADLYWVLFNSTELATNR
;
A
#
# COMPACT_ATOMS: atom_id res chain seq x y z
N MET A 1 4.49 -21.86 -56.29
CA MET A 1 3.22 -21.35 -55.72
C MET A 1 2.79 -22.10 -54.45
N TRP A 2 2.82 -23.43 -54.41
CA TRP A 2 2.37 -24.23 -53.26
C TRP A 2 3.13 -23.97 -51.93
N GLY A 3 4.44 -23.74 -51.98
CA GLY A 3 5.22 -23.46 -50.76
C GLY A 3 4.85 -22.15 -50.04
N ARG A 4 4.46 -21.10 -50.79
CA ARG A 4 3.97 -19.83 -50.20
C ARG A 4 2.62 -20.00 -49.53
N ASN A 5 1.73 -20.80 -50.13
CA ASN A 5 0.40 -21.05 -49.56
C ASN A 5 0.49 -21.95 -48.32
N LEU A 6 1.38 -22.94 -48.31
CA LEU A 6 1.64 -23.77 -47.12
C LEU A 6 2.26 -22.97 -45.98
N LEU A 7 3.20 -22.06 -46.27
CA LEU A 7 3.78 -21.16 -45.27
C LEU A 7 2.72 -20.21 -44.70
N PHE A 8 1.85 -19.65 -45.54
CA PHE A 8 0.75 -18.80 -45.10
C PHE A 8 -0.24 -19.56 -44.23
N ILE A 9 -0.64 -20.77 -44.61
CA ILE A 9 -1.53 -21.62 -43.80
C ILE A 9 -0.85 -22.00 -42.48
N ALA A 10 0.44 -22.32 -42.48
CA ALA A 10 1.18 -22.63 -41.26
C ALA A 10 1.30 -21.41 -40.31
N ILE A 11 1.49 -20.20 -40.86
CA ILE A 11 1.50 -18.96 -40.09
C ILE A 11 0.11 -18.64 -39.53
N VAL A 12 -0.94 -18.82 -40.34
CA VAL A 12 -2.33 -18.59 -39.90
C VAL A 12 -2.74 -19.63 -38.86
N ALA A 13 -2.40 -20.91 -39.05
CA ALA A 13 -2.67 -21.99 -38.10
C ALA A 13 -1.85 -21.84 -36.82
N GLY A 14 -0.58 -21.47 -36.91
CA GLY A 14 0.28 -21.14 -35.77
C GLY A 14 -0.22 -19.91 -35.02
N GLY A 15 -0.69 -18.89 -35.75
CA GLY A 15 -1.31 -17.69 -35.21
C GLY A 15 -2.62 -17.97 -34.51
N THR A 16 -3.51 -18.78 -35.10
CA THR A 16 -4.78 -19.21 -34.47
C THR A 16 -4.56 -20.15 -33.30
N PHE A 17 -3.56 -21.03 -33.35
CA PHE A 17 -3.19 -21.88 -32.21
C PHE A 17 -2.60 -21.04 -31.07
N ALA A 18 -1.72 -20.09 -31.35
CA ALA A 18 -1.20 -19.14 -30.37
C ALA A 18 -2.32 -18.25 -29.80
N LEU A 19 -3.25 -17.78 -30.64
CA LEU A 19 -4.42 -17.02 -30.21
C LEU A 19 -5.33 -17.88 -29.33
N ARG A 20 -5.58 -19.14 -29.69
CA ARG A 20 -6.41 -20.08 -28.91
C ARG A 20 -5.73 -20.45 -27.59
N ALA A 21 -4.42 -20.71 -27.59
CA ALA A 21 -3.66 -20.97 -26.37
C ALA A 21 -3.55 -19.72 -25.47
N SER A 22 -3.58 -18.53 -26.06
CA SER A 22 -3.60 -17.25 -25.35
C SER A 22 -4.98 -16.88 -24.80
N LEU A 23 -6.06 -17.20 -25.53
CA LEU A 23 -7.44 -16.93 -25.13
C LEU A 23 -7.99 -18.01 -24.19
N PHE A 24 -7.49 -19.24 -24.33
CA PHE A 24 -7.83 -20.41 -23.52
C PHE A 24 -6.53 -21.03 -23.01
N PRO A 25 -5.86 -20.42 -22.00
CA PRO A 25 -4.67 -21.00 -21.41
C PRO A 25 -4.95 -22.45 -21.00
N LEU A 26 -4.00 -23.35 -21.31
CA LEU A 26 -4.02 -24.72 -20.80
C LEU A 26 -4.23 -24.61 -19.28
N TYR A 27 -5.33 -25.20 -18.83
CA TYR A 27 -5.75 -25.20 -17.43
C TYR A 27 -4.66 -25.86 -16.60
N THR A 28 -3.72 -25.06 -16.10
CA THR A 28 -2.97 -25.45 -14.92
C THR A 28 -3.95 -25.25 -13.79
N GLU A 29 -4.24 -26.30 -13.03
CA GLU A 29 -4.90 -26.16 -11.74
C GLU A 29 -4.02 -25.21 -10.91
N SER A 30 -4.32 -23.92 -11.00
CA SER A 30 -3.72 -22.95 -10.14
C SER A 30 -4.19 -23.32 -8.75
N ARG A 31 -3.25 -23.50 -7.82
CA ARG A 31 -3.57 -23.83 -6.44
C ARG A 31 -4.39 -22.67 -5.89
N LYS A 32 -5.73 -22.79 -5.92
CA LYS A 32 -6.64 -21.77 -5.40
C LYS A 32 -6.22 -21.47 -3.97
N ILE A 33 -5.86 -20.22 -3.70
CA ILE A 33 -5.52 -19.78 -2.35
C ILE A 33 -6.79 -19.95 -1.51
N LYS A 34 -6.78 -20.92 -0.60
CA LYS A 34 -7.94 -21.20 0.25
C LYS A 34 -8.17 -20.02 1.19
N PHE A 35 -9.44 -19.67 1.37
CA PHE A 35 -9.88 -18.82 2.48
C PHE A 35 -9.59 -19.56 3.79
N ASP A 36 -8.91 -18.88 4.72
CA ASP A 36 -8.43 -19.47 5.96
C ASP A 36 -8.47 -18.42 7.07
N SER A 37 -9.27 -18.65 8.10
CA SER A 37 -9.38 -17.78 9.28
C SER A 37 -8.68 -18.34 10.51
N ALA A 38 -7.91 -19.43 10.41
CA ALA A 38 -7.33 -20.10 11.59
C ALA A 38 -6.41 -19.20 12.43
N HIS A 39 -5.78 -18.20 11.81
CA HIS A 39 -4.94 -17.23 12.52
C HIS A 39 -5.75 -16.28 13.42
N THR A 40 -6.94 -15.86 13.00
CA THR A 40 -7.78 -14.92 13.76
C THR A 40 -8.59 -15.60 14.86
N GLU A 41 -8.65 -16.94 14.83
CA GLU A 41 -9.35 -17.74 15.84
C GLU A 41 -8.50 -18.01 17.10
N ARG A 42 -7.20 -17.67 17.10
CA ARG A 42 -6.31 -17.90 18.24
C ARG A 42 -6.64 -16.96 19.41
N ASP A 43 -6.51 -17.45 20.64
CA ASP A 43 -6.89 -16.70 21.85
C ASP A 43 -6.02 -15.46 22.07
N ASP A 44 -4.72 -15.54 21.79
CA ASP A 44 -3.79 -14.41 21.88
C ASP A 44 -4.21 -13.29 20.90
N PHE A 45 -4.57 -13.66 19.68
CA PHE A 45 -5.02 -12.73 18.65
C PHE A 45 -6.33 -12.04 19.05
N ARG A 46 -7.34 -12.82 19.47
CA ARG A 46 -8.65 -12.29 19.91
C ARG A 46 -8.54 -11.38 21.12
N THR A 47 -7.63 -11.71 22.04
CA THR A 47 -7.36 -10.88 23.23
C THR A 47 -6.83 -9.51 22.82
N VAL A 48 -5.91 -9.46 21.85
CA VAL A 48 -5.36 -8.18 21.36
C VAL A 48 -6.44 -7.35 20.67
N VAL A 49 -7.23 -7.94 19.76
CA VAL A 49 -8.35 -7.24 19.11
C VAL A 49 -9.32 -6.69 20.15
N SER A 50 -9.73 -7.51 21.13
CA SER A 50 -10.65 -7.08 22.19
C SER A 50 -10.10 -5.92 23.02
N ARG A 51 -8.78 -5.89 23.30
CA ARG A 51 -8.14 -4.77 24.02
C ARG A 51 -8.11 -3.49 23.20
N VAL A 52 -7.83 -3.60 21.89
CA VAL A 52 -7.86 -2.46 20.97
C VAL A 52 -9.28 -1.89 20.88
N ASP A 53 -10.27 -2.74 20.62
CA ASP A 53 -11.68 -2.32 20.53
C ASP A 53 -12.17 -1.69 21.84
N HIS A 54 -11.79 -2.26 22.99
CA HIS A 54 -12.14 -1.71 24.28
C HIS A 54 -11.63 -0.27 24.45
N SER A 55 -10.41 0.02 24.02
CA SER A 55 -9.86 1.38 24.13
C SER A 55 -10.61 2.43 23.32
N PHE A 56 -11.17 2.07 22.15
CA PHE A 56 -12.03 2.97 21.38
C PHE A 56 -13.40 3.14 22.05
N ARG A 57 -13.98 2.07 22.60
CA ARG A 57 -15.25 2.15 23.32
C ARG A 57 -15.16 3.01 24.58
N GLU A 58 -14.04 2.94 25.29
CA GLU A 58 -13.78 3.84 26.44
C GLU A 58 -13.76 5.31 26.01
N ASP A 59 -13.03 5.63 24.93
CA ASP A 59 -12.98 6.99 24.37
C ASP A 59 -14.37 7.49 23.93
N TRP A 60 -15.16 6.62 23.28
CA TRP A 60 -16.54 6.95 22.89
C TRP A 60 -17.44 7.21 24.08
N ALA A 61 -17.33 6.40 25.14
CA ALA A 61 -18.11 6.55 26.36
C ALA A 61 -17.74 7.83 27.12
N GLU A 62 -16.45 8.15 27.22
CA GLU A 62 -15.94 9.37 27.85
C GLU A 62 -16.46 10.63 27.12
N LYS A 63 -16.40 10.61 25.78
CA LYS A 63 -16.87 11.70 24.93
C LYS A 63 -18.39 11.71 24.69
N GLN A 64 -19.11 10.71 25.19
CA GLN A 64 -20.56 10.53 25.01
C GLN A 64 -20.98 10.53 23.54
N ILE A 65 -20.18 9.90 22.67
CA ILE A 65 -20.47 9.79 21.24
C ILE A 65 -20.94 8.39 20.88
N GLN A 66 -21.84 8.32 19.91
CA GLN A 66 -22.35 7.06 19.38
C GLN A 66 -21.52 6.68 18.13
N PRO A 67 -20.97 5.46 18.04
CA PRO A 67 -20.34 4.99 16.83
C PRO A 67 -21.38 4.68 15.73
N ALA A 68 -20.95 4.74 14.47
CA ALA A 68 -21.72 4.22 13.34
C ALA A 68 -22.04 2.74 13.52
N SER A 69 -23.01 2.25 12.76
CA SER A 69 -23.28 0.82 12.70
C SER A 69 -22.15 0.08 11.99
N ARG A 70 -22.13 -1.25 12.11
CA ARG A 70 -21.21 -2.10 11.36
C ARG A 70 -21.52 -2.01 9.85
N ALA A 71 -20.48 -1.79 9.05
CA ALA A 71 -20.57 -1.80 7.60
C ALA A 71 -20.96 -3.20 7.07
N ASN A 72 -21.59 -3.22 5.89
CA ASN A 72 -21.82 -4.46 5.16
C ASN A 72 -20.49 -5.16 4.84
N ASP A 73 -20.47 -6.50 4.94
CA ASP A 73 -19.30 -7.33 4.60
C ASP A 73 -18.65 -6.97 3.26
N LEU A 74 -19.43 -6.64 2.23
CA LEU A 74 -18.91 -6.26 0.91
C LEU A 74 -18.16 -4.92 0.94
N ALA A 75 -18.61 -3.95 1.75
CA ALA A 75 -17.90 -2.68 1.93
C ALA A 75 -16.55 -2.90 2.64
N VAL A 76 -16.54 -3.74 3.68
CA VAL A 76 -15.28 -4.11 4.34
C VAL A 76 -14.36 -4.90 3.40
N ALA A 77 -14.90 -5.81 2.57
CA ALA A 77 -14.13 -6.54 1.57
C ALA A 77 -13.51 -5.62 0.51
N ARG A 78 -14.25 -4.59 0.08
CA ARG A 78 -13.75 -3.54 -0.82
C ARG A 78 -12.57 -2.80 -0.19
N ARG A 79 -12.73 -2.32 1.05
CA ARG A 79 -11.68 -1.63 1.81
C ARG A 79 -10.41 -2.47 1.91
N LEU A 80 -10.54 -3.74 2.31
CA LEU A 80 -9.42 -4.67 2.37
C LEU A 80 -8.74 -4.85 1.01
N SER A 81 -9.51 -4.99 -0.07
CA SER A 81 -8.95 -5.18 -1.41
C SER A 81 -8.17 -3.95 -1.87
N ILE A 82 -8.73 -2.76 -1.67
CA ILE A 82 -8.11 -1.49 -2.06
C ILE A 82 -6.85 -1.22 -1.23
N ALA A 83 -6.92 -1.41 0.10
CA ALA A 83 -5.81 -1.18 1.01
C ALA A 83 -4.67 -2.19 0.82
N LEU A 84 -4.99 -3.45 0.52
CA LEU A 84 -3.98 -4.51 0.43
C LEU A 84 -3.48 -4.76 -0.98
N THR A 85 -4.30 -4.55 -2.02
CA THR A 85 -3.93 -4.88 -3.41
C THR A 85 -3.99 -3.72 -4.39
N GLY A 86 -4.41 -2.55 -3.93
CA GLY A 86 -4.52 -1.35 -4.77
C GLY A 86 -5.68 -1.38 -5.77
N SER A 87 -6.62 -2.32 -5.64
CA SER A 87 -7.81 -2.38 -6.50
C SER A 87 -8.99 -3.04 -5.81
N VAL A 88 -10.20 -2.80 -6.31
CA VAL A 88 -11.42 -3.55 -5.94
C VAL A 88 -11.28 -5.06 -6.18
N PRO A 89 -12.05 -5.92 -5.48
CA PRO A 89 -12.12 -7.33 -5.82
C PRO A 89 -12.76 -7.51 -7.21
N SER A 90 -12.33 -8.54 -7.94
CA SER A 90 -13.01 -8.95 -9.17
C SER A 90 -14.39 -9.53 -8.86
N LEU A 91 -15.24 -9.64 -9.88
CA LEU A 91 -16.53 -10.33 -9.73
C LEU A 91 -16.34 -11.80 -9.32
N GLU A 92 -15.33 -12.48 -9.86
CA GLU A 92 -14.96 -13.84 -9.46
C GLU A 92 -14.63 -13.93 -7.96
N GLU A 93 -13.84 -12.99 -7.43
CA GLU A 93 -13.50 -12.92 -6.01
C GLU A 93 -14.71 -12.63 -5.13
N ILE A 94 -15.58 -11.70 -5.55
CA ILE A 94 -16.82 -11.39 -4.84
C ILE A 94 -17.68 -12.66 -4.69
N ARG A 95 -17.82 -13.46 -5.75
CA ARG A 95 -18.59 -14.71 -5.67
C ARG A 95 -17.93 -15.76 -4.76
N GLN A 96 -16.60 -15.86 -4.77
CA GLN A 96 -15.87 -16.75 -3.84
C GLN A 96 -15.99 -16.30 -2.38
N PHE A 97 -15.98 -14.98 -2.16
CA PHE A 97 -16.18 -14.33 -0.88
C PHE A 97 -17.58 -14.61 -0.32
N GLU A 98 -18.63 -14.41 -1.13
CA GLU A 98 -20.02 -14.64 -0.70
C GLU A 98 -20.31 -16.10 -0.36
N GLN A 99 -19.60 -17.05 -0.98
CA GLN A 99 -19.69 -18.48 -0.67
C GLN A 99 -19.13 -18.87 0.71
N GLN A 100 -18.34 -18.00 1.36
CA GLN A 100 -17.82 -18.26 2.70
C GLN A 100 -18.90 -18.07 3.77
N PRO A 101 -18.83 -18.82 4.89
CA PRO A 101 -19.67 -18.59 6.05
C PRO A 101 -19.57 -17.14 6.55
N PRO A 102 -20.68 -16.42 6.82
CA PRO A 102 -20.67 -15.00 7.18
C PRO A 102 -19.69 -14.64 8.32
N GLU A 103 -19.57 -15.50 9.33
CA GLU A 103 -18.73 -15.29 10.50
C GLU A 103 -17.22 -15.45 10.22
N LYS A 104 -16.85 -16.12 9.12
CA LYS A 104 -15.45 -16.34 8.70
C LYS A 104 -15.04 -15.52 7.49
N ARG A 105 -16.01 -14.88 6.84
CA ARG A 105 -15.86 -14.30 5.51
C ARG A 105 -14.81 -13.20 5.45
N LEU A 106 -14.86 -12.24 6.38
CA LEU A 106 -13.93 -11.09 6.39
C LEU A 106 -12.50 -11.51 6.76
N ASP A 107 -12.34 -12.33 7.79
CA ASP A 107 -11.04 -12.82 8.25
C ASP A 107 -10.38 -13.70 7.18
N GLY A 108 -11.16 -14.60 6.59
CA GLY A 108 -10.72 -15.45 5.49
C GLY A 108 -10.33 -14.65 4.25
N TRP A 109 -11.05 -13.55 3.97
CA TRP A 109 -10.73 -12.65 2.86
C TRP A 109 -9.44 -11.86 3.08
N ALA A 110 -9.26 -11.26 4.27
CA ALA A 110 -8.03 -10.56 4.61
C ALA A 110 -6.81 -11.49 4.49
N ASN A 111 -6.90 -12.71 5.02
CA ASN A 111 -5.81 -13.68 4.91
C ASN A 111 -5.60 -14.18 3.47
N HIS A 112 -6.68 -14.33 2.69
CA HIS A 112 -6.58 -14.67 1.26
C HIS A 112 -5.77 -13.61 0.50
N LEU A 113 -6.07 -12.33 0.71
CA LEU A 113 -5.37 -11.21 0.08
C LEU A 113 -3.89 -11.16 0.47
N LEU A 114 -3.56 -11.37 1.75
CA LEU A 114 -2.17 -11.37 2.24
C LEU A 114 -1.31 -12.51 1.65
N ARG A 115 -1.95 -13.55 1.11
CA ARG A 115 -1.29 -14.69 0.44
C ARG A 115 -1.25 -14.52 -1.08
N ASP A 116 -1.91 -13.49 -1.61
CA ASP A 116 -1.81 -13.13 -3.02
C ASP A 116 -0.56 -12.27 -3.27
N ARG A 117 0.11 -12.50 -4.40
CA ARG A 117 1.26 -11.71 -4.81
C ARG A 117 0.92 -10.24 -5.05
N ARG A 118 -0.32 -9.93 -5.43
CA ARG A 118 -0.82 -8.55 -5.56
C ARG A 118 -0.62 -7.76 -4.26
N PHE A 119 -0.81 -8.40 -3.09
CA PHE A 119 -0.54 -7.75 -1.82
C PHE A 119 0.93 -7.35 -1.71
N ALA A 120 1.82 -8.32 -1.90
CA ALA A 120 3.24 -8.08 -1.70
C ALA A 120 3.80 -7.04 -2.67
N ASP A 121 3.40 -7.08 -3.95
CA ASP A 121 3.85 -6.10 -4.96
C ASP A 121 3.30 -4.70 -4.68
N TYR A 122 2.00 -4.57 -4.34
CA TYR A 122 1.37 -3.28 -4.05
C TYR A 122 1.93 -2.66 -2.77
N PHE A 123 2.02 -3.46 -1.70
CA PHE A 123 2.53 -3.00 -0.41
C PHE A 123 4.02 -2.68 -0.48
N ALA A 124 4.80 -3.38 -1.30
CA ALA A 124 6.19 -3.03 -1.56
C ALA A 124 6.35 -1.69 -2.28
N ASP A 125 5.55 -1.40 -3.32
CA ASP A 125 5.59 -0.08 -3.98
C ASP A 125 5.27 1.04 -2.98
N ARG A 126 4.25 0.80 -2.15
CA ARG A 126 3.82 1.72 -1.09
C ARG A 126 4.92 2.02 -0.07
N LEU A 127 5.55 0.98 0.46
CA LEU A 127 6.65 1.13 1.41
C LEU A 127 7.90 1.74 0.75
N ALA A 128 8.24 1.33 -0.47
CA ALA A 128 9.37 1.89 -1.19
C ALA A 128 9.21 3.41 -1.40
N ARG A 129 8.01 3.88 -1.76
CA ARG A 129 7.71 5.32 -1.83
C ARG A 129 7.95 6.00 -0.49
N ALA A 130 7.46 5.43 0.61
CA ALA A 130 7.66 6.00 1.94
C ALA A 130 9.13 5.99 2.40
N PHE A 131 9.96 5.06 1.92
CA PHE A 131 11.33 4.87 2.39
C PHE A 131 12.37 5.60 1.55
N VAL A 132 12.19 5.65 0.23
CA VAL A 132 13.17 6.19 -0.72
C VAL A 132 12.60 7.21 -1.69
N GLY A 133 11.30 7.53 -1.59
CA GLY A 133 10.62 8.52 -2.44
C GLY A 133 10.15 7.98 -3.79
N THR A 134 9.64 8.89 -4.62
CA THR A 134 9.10 8.58 -5.96
C THR A 134 10.13 8.69 -7.08
N GLU A 135 11.29 9.31 -6.82
CA GLU A 135 12.33 9.53 -7.82
C GLU A 135 12.96 8.20 -8.31
N ASP A 136 13.28 8.15 -9.61
CA ASP A 136 13.92 6.97 -10.23
C ASP A 136 15.46 7.00 -10.12
N GLY A 137 16.05 8.17 -9.82
CA GLY A 137 17.50 8.40 -9.72
C GLY A 137 18.30 8.00 -10.98
N PRO A 138 19.65 8.08 -10.93
CA PRO A 138 20.49 7.63 -12.03
C PRO A 138 20.46 6.10 -12.19
N LEU A 139 20.13 5.62 -13.40
CA LEU A 139 19.83 4.20 -13.68
C LEU A 139 20.98 3.22 -13.39
N LEU A 140 22.23 3.68 -13.39
CA LEU A 140 23.40 2.85 -13.05
C LEU A 140 23.62 2.77 -11.53
N THR A 141 23.33 3.85 -10.82
CA THR A 141 23.59 3.99 -9.39
C THR A 141 22.43 3.43 -8.55
N TYR A 142 21.18 3.63 -8.99
CA TYR A 142 19.98 3.21 -8.27
C TYR A 142 19.06 2.37 -9.17
N ARG A 143 18.68 1.18 -8.67
CA ARG A 143 17.84 0.20 -9.36
C ARG A 143 16.48 0.06 -8.65
N LYS A 144 15.66 1.12 -8.66
CA LYS A 144 14.33 1.16 -8.01
C LYS A 144 13.48 -0.10 -8.27
N ARG A 145 13.39 -0.56 -9.52
CA ARG A 145 12.58 -1.76 -9.85
C ARG A 145 13.09 -3.04 -9.16
N ARG A 146 14.41 -3.20 -9.04
CA ARG A 146 15.00 -4.35 -8.34
C ARG A 146 14.72 -4.26 -6.84
N TYR A 147 14.85 -3.07 -6.27
CA TYR A 147 14.52 -2.79 -4.87
C TYR A 147 13.05 -3.10 -4.55
N VAL A 148 12.11 -2.56 -5.32
CA VAL A 148 10.66 -2.81 -5.12
C VAL A 148 10.34 -4.29 -5.30
N SER A 149 10.90 -4.96 -6.32
CA SER A 149 10.69 -6.40 -6.54
C SER A 149 11.20 -7.24 -5.37
N TRP A 150 12.40 -6.93 -4.84
CA TRP A 150 12.96 -7.63 -3.68
C TRP A 150 12.09 -7.42 -2.44
N LEU A 151 11.67 -6.18 -2.18
CA LEU A 151 10.76 -5.89 -1.06
C LEU A 151 9.46 -6.68 -1.19
N GLY A 152 8.89 -6.77 -2.40
CA GLY A 152 7.74 -7.61 -2.69
C GLY A 152 8.01 -9.10 -2.45
N ASP A 153 9.19 -9.61 -2.81
CA ASP A 153 9.56 -11.00 -2.53
C ASP A 153 9.65 -11.28 -1.03
N GLU A 154 10.22 -10.38 -0.24
CA GLU A 154 10.32 -10.51 1.23
C GLU A 154 8.95 -10.44 1.91
N LEU A 155 8.08 -9.51 1.50
CA LEU A 155 6.70 -9.43 1.98
C LEU A 155 5.89 -10.68 1.59
N PHE A 156 6.12 -11.24 0.41
CA PHE A 156 5.46 -12.47 -0.05
C PHE A 156 5.92 -13.71 0.74
N LYS A 157 7.18 -13.74 1.20
CA LYS A 157 7.70 -14.79 2.09
C LYS A 157 7.25 -14.64 3.55
N ASN A 158 6.67 -13.50 3.92
CA ASN A 158 6.43 -13.11 5.31
C ASN A 158 7.73 -12.98 6.11
N THR A 159 8.79 -12.45 5.50
CA THR A 159 10.00 -12.07 6.24
C THR A 159 9.63 -11.01 7.29
N SER A 160 10.14 -11.14 8.52
CA SER A 160 9.89 -10.16 9.58
C SER A 160 10.30 -8.75 9.15
N TYR A 161 9.52 -7.74 9.52
CA TYR A 161 9.83 -6.36 9.16
C TYR A 161 11.18 -5.89 9.70
N ALA A 162 11.56 -6.33 10.91
CA ALA A 162 12.88 -6.10 11.49
C ALA A 162 14.01 -6.59 10.57
N GLU A 163 13.90 -7.80 10.04
CA GLU A 163 14.92 -8.35 9.13
C GLU A 163 14.98 -7.61 7.79
N ILE A 164 13.82 -7.24 7.22
CA ILE A 164 13.77 -6.42 6.00
C ILE A 164 14.50 -5.08 6.22
N VAL A 165 14.22 -4.40 7.34
CA VAL A 165 14.86 -3.14 7.71
C VAL A 165 16.35 -3.30 8.00
N ARG A 166 16.73 -4.40 8.66
CA ARG A 166 18.13 -4.72 8.93
C ARG A 166 18.92 -4.87 7.63
N GLN A 167 18.37 -5.56 6.64
CA GLN A 167 18.99 -5.70 5.31
C GLN A 167 19.10 -4.34 4.61
N MET A 168 18.08 -3.48 4.65
CA MET A 168 18.14 -2.16 4.02
C MET A 168 19.26 -1.28 4.58
N ILE A 169 19.48 -1.31 5.90
CA ILE A 169 20.48 -0.47 6.55
C ILE A 169 21.89 -1.06 6.43
N SER A 170 22.05 -2.38 6.57
CA SER A 170 23.38 -3.01 6.77
C SER A 170 23.93 -3.79 5.58
N ALA A 171 23.12 -4.10 4.55
CA ALA A 171 23.59 -4.91 3.43
C ALA A 171 24.77 -4.25 2.67
N GLN A 172 25.59 -5.11 2.07
CA GLN A 172 26.72 -4.76 1.21
C GLN A 172 26.67 -5.64 -0.04
N GLY A 173 27.10 -5.10 -1.18
CA GLY A 173 27.12 -5.81 -2.45
C GLY A 173 26.66 -4.98 -3.64
N LEU A 174 26.48 -5.64 -4.78
CA LEU A 174 26.04 -5.03 -6.03
C LEU A 174 24.55 -4.67 -5.94
N ASN A 175 24.20 -3.47 -6.40
CA ASN A 175 22.82 -2.98 -6.43
C ASN A 175 21.86 -3.82 -7.32
N THR A 176 22.40 -4.74 -8.13
CA THR A 176 21.62 -5.73 -8.89
C THR A 176 21.40 -7.03 -8.15
N ASP A 177 22.42 -7.52 -7.45
CA ASP A 177 22.46 -8.88 -6.88
C ASP A 177 22.04 -8.88 -5.40
N THR A 178 22.23 -7.75 -4.72
CA THR A 178 21.79 -7.50 -3.35
C THR A 178 20.84 -6.30 -3.35
N PRO A 179 19.58 -6.44 -3.82
CA PRO A 179 18.73 -5.29 -4.10
C PRO A 179 18.43 -4.41 -2.88
N ALA A 180 18.53 -4.93 -1.66
CA ALA A 180 18.38 -4.17 -0.41
C ALA A 180 19.30 -2.94 -0.34
N VAL A 181 20.52 -3.01 -0.90
CA VAL A 181 21.49 -1.89 -0.88
C VAL A 181 21.01 -0.68 -1.67
N ASN A 182 19.96 -0.80 -2.48
CA ASN A 182 19.37 0.33 -3.19
C ASN A 182 18.67 1.32 -2.25
N PHE A 183 18.33 0.92 -1.01
CA PHE A 183 17.93 1.89 0.03
C PHE A 183 19.03 2.93 0.26
N ILE A 184 20.28 2.46 0.30
CA ILE A 184 21.48 3.30 0.45
C ILE A 184 21.83 3.99 -0.86
N ALA A 185 21.83 3.27 -1.97
CA ALA A 185 22.21 3.82 -3.27
C ALA A 185 21.28 4.96 -3.74
N ALA A 186 20.02 4.97 -3.25
CA ALA A 186 19.07 6.05 -3.50
C ALA A 186 19.45 7.40 -2.86
N THR A 187 20.49 7.48 -2.02
CA THR A 187 21.03 8.76 -1.50
C THR A 187 22.35 9.16 -2.16
N PHE A 188 22.77 8.50 -3.24
CA PHE A 188 24.02 8.82 -3.92
C PHE A 188 24.11 10.29 -4.33
N ASP A 189 25.21 10.92 -3.97
CA ASP A 189 25.57 12.28 -4.33
C ASP A 189 26.67 12.24 -5.40
N GLU A 190 26.40 12.83 -6.56
CA GLU A 190 27.33 12.85 -7.69
C GLU A 190 28.60 13.68 -7.41
N ASN A 191 28.50 14.72 -6.57
CA ASN A 191 29.64 15.57 -6.20
C ASN A 191 30.57 14.83 -5.24
N LYS A 192 30.00 14.15 -4.24
CA LYS A 192 30.77 13.38 -3.25
C LYS A 192 31.19 12.00 -3.77
N LYS A 193 30.59 11.53 -4.87
CA LYS A 193 30.74 10.18 -5.43
C LYS A 193 30.50 9.08 -4.39
N ALA A 194 29.59 9.33 -3.45
CA ALA A 194 29.27 8.45 -2.34
C ALA A 194 27.81 8.64 -1.91
N PRO A 195 27.22 7.67 -1.19
CA PRO A 195 25.93 7.87 -0.54
C PRO A 195 26.00 9.01 0.48
N ASP A 196 25.00 9.88 0.47
CA ASP A 196 24.92 10.99 1.39
C ASP A 196 24.51 10.50 2.79
N ALA A 197 25.44 10.57 3.73
CA ALA A 197 25.28 10.14 5.12
C ALA A 197 24.16 10.90 5.86
N GLU A 198 24.01 12.20 5.59
CA GLU A 198 22.98 13.04 6.23
C GLU A 198 21.60 12.64 5.73
N LYS A 199 21.44 12.45 4.41
CA LYS A 199 20.18 11.94 3.82
C LYS A 199 19.83 10.54 4.33
N LEU A 200 20.83 9.68 4.58
CA LEU A 200 20.59 8.35 5.14
C LEU A 200 20.13 8.40 6.59
N ALA A 201 20.75 9.24 7.42
CA ALA A 201 20.30 9.45 8.80
C ALA A 201 18.84 9.91 8.83
N ILE A 202 18.50 10.92 8.02
CA ILE A 202 17.12 11.44 7.83
C ILE A 202 16.17 10.31 7.41
N ARG A 203 16.53 9.53 6.39
CA ARG A 203 15.67 8.45 5.90
C ARG A 203 15.45 7.38 6.95
N VAL A 204 16.48 6.95 7.67
CA VAL A 204 16.35 5.91 8.71
C VAL A 204 15.43 6.36 9.84
N THR A 205 15.57 7.59 10.34
CA THR A 205 14.69 8.05 11.44
C THR A 205 13.25 8.21 10.98
N ARG A 206 13.02 8.78 9.79
CA ARG A 206 11.67 9.02 9.28
C ARG A 206 10.97 7.74 8.84
N ALA A 207 11.66 6.89 8.08
CA ALA A 207 11.11 5.65 7.55
C ALA A 207 10.86 4.64 8.68
N PHE A 208 11.83 4.43 9.58
CA PHE A 208 11.78 3.30 10.51
C PHE A 208 11.44 3.67 11.93
N LEU A 209 11.75 4.89 12.39
CA LEU A 209 11.44 5.33 13.75
C LEU A 209 10.26 6.29 13.81
N GLY A 210 9.77 6.78 12.66
CA GLY A 210 8.66 7.73 12.59
C GLY A 210 9.03 9.10 13.19
N LEU A 211 10.32 9.45 13.24
CA LEU A 211 10.83 10.65 13.89
C LEU A 211 11.51 11.56 12.87
N ARG A 212 11.22 12.87 12.95
CA ARG A 212 11.95 13.90 12.20
C ARG A 212 13.05 14.51 13.06
N ILE A 213 14.29 14.18 12.72
CA ILE A 213 15.50 14.81 13.28
C ILE A 213 16.04 15.91 12.34
N ASP A 214 15.46 16.03 11.14
CA ASP A 214 15.97 16.83 10.01
C ASP A 214 16.30 18.29 10.39
N CYS A 215 15.47 18.93 11.22
CA CYS A 215 15.71 20.30 11.66
C CYS A 215 16.99 20.44 12.51
N ALA A 216 17.43 19.36 13.15
CA ALA A 216 18.68 19.33 13.91
C ALA A 216 19.93 19.27 13.02
N GLN A 217 19.81 19.17 11.70
CA GLN A 217 20.95 19.16 10.79
C GLN A 217 21.80 20.44 10.88
N CYS A 218 21.13 21.59 11.02
CA CYS A 218 21.79 22.90 10.96
C CYS A 218 21.95 23.59 12.33
N HIS A 219 21.11 23.27 13.30
CA HIS A 219 21.10 23.89 14.63
C HIS A 219 20.40 22.97 15.64
N ASP A 220 20.54 23.22 16.94
CA ASP A 220 19.74 22.52 17.95
C ASP A 220 18.24 22.78 17.75
N HIS A 221 17.40 21.75 17.87
CA HIS A 221 16.00 21.84 17.48
C HIS A 221 15.20 22.81 18.39
N PHE A 222 14.64 23.86 17.81
CA PHE A 222 13.97 24.93 18.58
C PHE A 222 12.76 24.47 19.41
N LEU A 223 12.01 23.48 18.93
CA LEU A 223 10.75 23.03 19.54
C LEU A 223 10.89 21.73 20.35
N GLU A 224 12.06 21.11 20.34
CA GLU A 224 12.30 19.81 21.00
C GLU A 224 13.71 19.84 21.58
N PRO A 225 13.86 20.29 22.84
CA PRO A 225 15.16 20.46 23.49
C PRO A 225 15.99 19.17 23.54
N ALA A 226 15.37 18.00 23.37
CA ALA A 226 16.07 16.71 23.32
C ALA A 226 16.91 16.52 22.03
N TRP A 227 16.58 17.20 20.93
CA TRP A 227 17.33 17.08 19.67
C TRP A 227 18.42 18.15 19.56
N LYS A 228 19.66 17.70 19.69
CA LYS A 228 20.85 18.52 19.44
C LYS A 228 21.39 18.28 18.03
N GLN A 229 22.07 19.27 17.47
CA GLN A 229 22.78 19.12 16.21
C GLN A 229 23.80 17.98 16.27
N THR A 230 24.49 17.83 17.40
CA THR A 230 25.44 16.73 17.61
C THR A 230 24.78 15.36 17.58
N HIS A 231 23.51 15.23 17.97
CA HIS A 231 22.78 13.97 17.85
C HIS A 231 22.54 13.60 16.38
N PHE A 232 22.21 14.60 15.55
CA PHE A 232 22.07 14.40 14.10
C PHE A 232 23.39 13.98 13.47
N GLN A 233 24.47 14.70 13.76
CA GLN A 233 25.78 14.44 13.18
C GLN A 233 26.34 13.06 13.62
N ALA A 234 26.14 12.69 14.89
CA ALA A 234 26.54 11.38 15.40
C ALA A 234 25.73 10.23 14.77
N LEU A 235 24.45 10.46 14.43
CA LEU A 235 23.66 9.48 13.70
C LEU A 235 24.14 9.34 12.24
N ALA A 236 24.44 10.45 11.56
CA ALA A 236 25.02 10.44 10.23
C ALA A 236 26.39 9.73 10.19
N ALA A 237 27.17 9.81 11.27
CA ALA A 237 28.47 9.17 11.38
C ALA A 237 28.45 7.63 11.27
N PHE A 238 27.28 6.98 11.46
CA PHE A 238 27.13 5.55 11.17
C PHE A 238 27.28 5.24 9.67
N PHE A 239 26.99 6.20 8.80
CA PHE A 239 27.09 6.06 7.35
C PHE A 239 28.38 6.66 6.77
N GLY A 240 29.20 7.34 7.57
CA GLY A 240 30.42 8.03 7.08
C GLY A 240 31.46 7.12 6.42
N GLN A 241 31.40 5.81 6.68
CA GLN A 241 32.27 4.80 6.05
C GLN A 241 31.68 4.16 4.79
N THR A 242 30.47 4.56 4.38
CA THR A 242 29.76 3.98 3.25
C THR A 242 30.37 4.45 1.93
N LYS A 243 30.72 3.51 1.06
CA LYS A 243 31.25 3.79 -0.29
C LYS A 243 30.34 3.22 -1.35
N HIS A 244 30.32 3.91 -2.49
CA HIS A 244 29.69 3.43 -3.71
C HIS A 244 30.74 3.35 -4.83
N ALA A 245 31.09 2.12 -5.22
CA ALA A 245 32.01 1.86 -6.32
C ALA A 245 31.24 1.31 -7.53
N VAL A 246 30.91 2.21 -8.48
CA VAL A 246 30.13 1.94 -9.70
C VAL A 246 28.69 1.49 -9.42
N THR A 247 28.49 0.25 -8.97
CA THR A 247 27.20 -0.32 -8.57
C THR A 247 27.28 -1.04 -7.22
N ASN A 248 28.47 -1.12 -6.61
CA ASN A 248 28.71 -1.84 -5.37
C ASN A 248 28.65 -0.89 -4.16
N ILE A 249 27.83 -1.23 -3.16
CA ILE A 249 27.78 -0.57 -1.85
C ILE A 249 28.60 -1.40 -0.86
N ALA A 250 29.55 -0.77 -0.18
CA ALA A 250 30.36 -1.42 0.85
C ALA A 250 30.82 -0.40 1.91
N ASP A 251 31.19 -0.89 3.08
CA ASP A 251 31.81 -0.07 4.12
C ASP A 251 33.34 -0.12 4.01
N SER A 252 34.00 1.00 4.29
CA SER A 252 35.45 1.03 4.41
C SER A 252 35.92 1.01 5.85
N ASN A 253 37.01 0.31 6.12
CA ASN A 253 37.62 0.22 7.46
C ASN A 253 38.45 1.47 7.84
N LYS A 254 38.26 2.60 7.16
CA LYS A 254 39.06 3.83 7.35
C LYS A 254 38.17 5.07 7.27
N GLY A 255 38.54 6.09 8.02
CA GLY A 255 37.90 7.41 8.01
C GLY A 255 36.86 7.55 9.12
N GLU A 256 36.92 8.68 9.81
CA GLU A 256 35.83 9.19 10.64
C GLU A 256 34.88 10.03 9.80
N TYR A 257 33.66 10.22 10.30
CA TYR A 257 32.72 11.10 9.63
C TYR A 257 33.05 12.54 9.96
N GLU A 258 33.37 13.30 8.93
CA GLU A 258 33.62 14.73 8.99
C GLU A 258 32.36 15.49 8.54
N PHE A 259 31.96 16.49 9.32
CA PHE A 259 30.90 17.42 8.95
C PHE A 259 31.40 18.86 9.03
N GLU A 260 30.79 19.73 8.23
CA GLU A 260 31.06 21.17 8.28
C GLU A 260 30.15 21.82 9.33
N ASP A 261 30.74 22.40 10.36
CA ASP A 261 30.00 23.19 11.34
C ASP A 261 29.67 24.56 10.73
N ARG A 262 28.41 24.73 10.34
CA ARG A 262 27.93 25.97 9.71
C ARG A 262 27.81 27.14 10.69
N VAL A 263 27.87 26.88 12.01
CA VAL A 263 27.73 27.88 13.07
C VAL A 263 29.11 28.31 13.58
N ALA A 264 29.94 27.36 13.98
CA ALA A 264 31.29 27.63 14.48
C ALA A 264 32.31 27.86 13.35
N GLY A 265 32.02 27.35 12.14
CA GLY A 265 32.94 27.33 11.01
C GLY A 265 33.99 26.23 11.14
N GLY A 266 34.28 25.54 10.04
CA GLY A 266 35.32 24.50 9.97
C GLY A 266 34.77 23.07 9.93
N THR A 267 35.69 22.12 9.79
CA THR A 267 35.37 20.69 9.67
C THR A 267 35.64 19.99 11.00
N HIS A 268 34.66 19.23 11.48
CA HIS A 268 34.75 18.49 12.73
C HIS A 268 34.50 17.01 12.51
N GLU A 269 35.27 16.17 13.21
CA GLU A 269 35.03 14.74 13.30
C GLU A 269 34.09 14.41 14.46
N ILE A 270 33.19 13.44 14.26
CA ILE A 270 32.31 12.94 15.33
C ILE A 270 32.16 11.43 15.27
N ALA A 271 32.22 10.80 16.44
CA ALA A 271 32.02 9.37 16.58
C ALA A 271 30.54 9.00 16.46
N PRO A 272 30.21 7.83 15.89
CA PRO A 272 28.83 7.37 15.77
C PRO A 272 28.19 7.11 17.13
N SER A 273 27.01 7.69 17.35
CA SER A 273 26.18 7.46 18.53
C SER A 273 24.70 7.61 18.19
N VAL A 274 23.85 7.00 19.02
CA VAL A 274 22.39 7.04 18.86
C VAL A 274 21.79 8.11 19.78
N PRO A 275 20.70 8.77 19.35
CA PRO A 275 20.12 9.89 20.08
C PRO A 275 19.36 9.50 21.37
N PHE A 276 18.97 8.23 21.49
CA PHE A 276 18.23 7.70 22.63
C PHE A 276 18.50 6.20 22.78
N ALA A 277 18.19 5.66 23.96
CA ALA A 277 18.37 4.26 24.31
C ALA A 277 19.75 3.69 23.88
N PRO A 278 20.88 4.34 24.25
CA PRO A 278 22.22 3.89 23.87
C PRO A 278 22.55 2.49 24.37
N GLU A 279 21.89 2.02 25.43
CA GLU A 279 22.00 0.66 25.96
C GLU A 279 21.54 -0.43 24.98
N LEU A 280 20.74 -0.09 23.96
CA LEU A 280 20.32 -1.02 22.91
C LEU A 280 21.33 -1.13 21.76
N LEU A 281 22.35 -0.26 21.72
CA LEU A 281 23.34 -0.26 20.65
C LEU A 281 24.38 -1.37 20.89
N PRO A 282 24.55 -2.36 19.99
CA PRO A 282 25.54 -3.42 20.20
C PRO A 282 26.98 -2.89 20.28
N GLU A 283 27.85 -3.60 21.00
CA GLU A 283 29.27 -3.25 21.12
C GLU A 283 30.10 -3.65 19.88
N HIS A 284 29.67 -4.69 19.16
CA HIS A 284 30.41 -5.28 18.03
C HIS A 284 29.62 -5.18 16.72
N GLY A 285 30.33 -5.35 15.59
CA GLY A 285 29.78 -5.25 14.23
C GLY A 285 30.22 -3.98 13.50
N THR A 286 29.93 -3.91 12.20
CA THR A 286 30.14 -2.68 11.42
C THR A 286 29.23 -1.56 11.93
N ARG A 287 29.54 -0.30 11.59
CA ARG A 287 28.70 0.84 11.98
C ARG A 287 27.24 0.64 11.56
N ARG A 288 27.01 0.26 10.31
CA ARG A 288 25.65 0.05 9.79
C ARG A 288 24.97 -1.19 10.37
N GLU A 289 25.69 -2.27 10.66
CA GLU A 289 25.14 -3.44 11.37
C GLU A 289 24.68 -3.10 12.79
N ARG A 290 25.49 -2.33 13.52
CA ARG A 290 25.15 -1.85 14.86
C ARG A 290 23.92 -0.94 14.83
N LEU A 291 23.88 0.02 13.91
CA LEU A 291 22.71 0.89 13.72
C LEU A 291 21.46 0.09 13.34
N ALA A 292 21.58 -0.84 12.38
CA ALA A 292 20.47 -1.69 11.96
C ALA A 292 19.91 -2.52 13.11
N SER A 293 20.78 -3.04 13.97
CA SER A 293 20.39 -3.79 15.16
C SER A 293 19.69 -2.89 16.18
N TRP A 294 20.20 -1.69 16.44
CA TRP A 294 19.56 -0.71 17.33
C TRP A 294 18.18 -0.25 16.83
N VAL A 295 18.05 0.02 15.53
CA VAL A 295 16.75 0.39 14.92
C VAL A 295 15.74 -0.75 15.07
N THR A 296 16.17 -1.99 14.89
CA THR A 296 15.28 -3.16 14.82
C THR A 296 15.20 -3.94 16.13
N ASP A 297 15.73 -3.39 17.22
CA ASP A 297 15.67 -4.01 18.53
C ASP A 297 14.21 -4.11 19.00
N PRO A 298 13.74 -5.27 19.51
CA PRO A 298 12.37 -5.42 20.01
C PRO A 298 11.99 -4.44 21.12
N ASN A 299 12.96 -3.89 21.87
CA ASN A 299 12.72 -2.90 22.90
C ASN A 299 12.77 -1.46 22.37
N ASN A 300 13.12 -1.24 21.10
CA ASN A 300 13.03 0.07 20.48
C ASN A 300 11.57 0.40 20.15
N VAL A 301 10.89 1.04 21.10
CA VAL A 301 9.46 1.35 20.99
C VAL A 301 9.11 2.21 19.76
N TYR A 302 10.01 3.07 19.29
CA TYR A 302 9.75 3.93 18.14
C TYR A 302 9.66 3.12 16.84
N PHE A 303 10.43 2.04 16.72
CA PHE A 303 10.38 1.15 15.56
C PHE A 303 8.99 0.51 15.40
N ALA A 304 8.48 -0.11 16.47
CA ALA A 304 7.18 -0.73 16.47
C ALA A 304 6.05 0.30 16.28
N ARG A 305 6.09 1.42 17.01
CA ARG A 305 5.08 2.49 16.93
C ARG A 305 5.00 3.10 15.52
N ALA A 306 6.14 3.36 14.88
CA ALA A 306 6.19 3.92 13.53
C ALA A 306 5.65 2.94 12.49
N ALA A 307 6.02 1.65 12.58
CA ALA A 307 5.49 0.62 11.70
C ALA A 307 3.96 0.49 11.84
N VAL A 308 3.45 0.39 13.07
CA VAL A 308 2.01 0.30 13.36
C VAL A 308 1.26 1.51 12.84
N ASN A 309 1.73 2.74 13.12
CA ASN A 309 1.06 3.96 12.66
C ASN A 309 1.02 4.05 11.12
N ARG A 310 2.08 3.62 10.43
CA ARG A 310 2.14 3.59 8.96
C ARG A 310 1.23 2.53 8.36
N VAL A 311 1.24 1.30 8.89
CA VAL A 311 0.35 0.23 8.42
C VAL A 311 -1.11 0.60 8.65
N TRP A 312 -1.43 1.21 9.81
CA TRP A 312 -2.74 1.76 10.07
C TRP A 312 -3.13 2.82 9.03
N ALA A 313 -2.23 3.76 8.72
CA ALA A 313 -2.46 4.77 7.70
C ALA A 313 -2.75 4.16 6.34
N MET A 314 -1.99 3.13 5.92
CA MET A 314 -2.22 2.43 4.67
C MET A 314 -3.56 1.70 4.62
N MET A 315 -4.06 1.22 5.78
CA MET A 315 -5.34 0.51 5.89
C MET A 315 -6.56 1.46 5.90
N PHE A 316 -6.45 2.58 6.61
CA PHE A 316 -7.57 3.53 6.79
C PHE A 316 -7.52 4.74 5.85
N GLY A 317 -6.37 5.00 5.22
CA GLY A 317 -6.09 6.23 4.47
C GLY A 317 -5.72 7.43 5.34
N ARG A 318 -5.58 7.26 6.67
CA ARG A 318 -5.01 8.27 7.59
C ARG A 318 -4.37 7.61 8.82
N PRO A 319 -3.29 8.19 9.39
CA PRO A 319 -2.60 7.65 10.57
C PRO A 319 -3.43 7.75 11.87
N LEU A 320 -3.07 6.93 12.87
CA LEU A 320 -3.61 7.02 14.25
C LEU A 320 -3.11 8.29 14.96
N LEU A 321 -1.84 8.63 14.73
CA LEU A 321 -1.28 9.89 15.18
C LEU A 321 -1.67 11.00 14.21
N ARG A 322 -1.42 12.26 14.60
CA ARG A 322 -1.67 13.44 13.75
C ARG A 322 -0.99 13.33 12.37
N ARG A 323 0.15 12.65 12.30
CA ARG A 323 0.96 12.44 11.09
C ARG A 323 1.60 11.05 11.13
N VAL A 324 2.08 10.57 10.00
CA VAL A 324 2.86 9.31 9.95
C VAL A 324 4.20 9.45 10.69
N GLU A 325 4.80 10.64 10.58
CA GLU A 325 6.07 10.99 11.22
C GLU A 325 5.85 12.10 12.24
N ALA A 326 6.24 11.83 13.48
CA ALA A 326 6.22 12.76 14.59
C ALA A 326 7.31 13.84 14.45
N GLN A 327 6.99 15.03 14.94
CA GLN A 327 7.93 16.17 14.99
C GLN A 327 8.79 16.18 16.26
N THR A 328 8.34 15.50 17.31
CA THR A 328 8.99 15.46 18.63
C THR A 328 9.04 14.03 19.15
N LEU A 329 9.96 13.74 20.07
CA LEU A 329 10.02 12.41 20.70
C LEU A 329 8.79 12.17 21.59
N ASP A 330 8.30 13.24 22.20
CA ASP A 330 7.16 13.24 23.10
C ASP A 330 5.82 12.96 22.38
N GLU A 331 5.66 13.34 21.10
CA GLU A 331 4.46 12.93 20.31
C GLU A 331 4.32 11.39 20.20
N MET A 332 5.41 10.65 20.40
CA MET A 332 5.43 9.19 20.40
C MET A 332 5.69 8.61 21.80
N SER A 333 5.55 9.37 22.88
CA SER A 333 5.68 8.88 24.26
C SER A 333 4.52 7.99 24.68
N ALA A 334 4.69 7.16 25.71
CA ALA A 334 3.65 6.22 26.15
C ALA A 334 2.38 6.93 26.67
N GLU A 335 2.53 8.16 27.14
CA GLU A 335 1.50 9.02 27.70
C GLU A 335 0.67 9.73 26.62
N LYS A 336 1.26 10.01 25.45
CA LYS A 336 0.62 10.79 24.37
C LYS A 336 0.07 9.96 23.22
N ILE A 337 0.57 8.75 23.01
CA ILE A 337 0.03 7.87 21.96
C ILE A 337 -1.36 7.32 22.33
N PRO A 338 -2.24 7.11 21.35
CA PRO A 338 -3.51 6.42 21.59
C PRO A 338 -3.28 5.01 22.17
N PRO A 339 -4.11 4.54 23.13
CA PRO A 339 -3.94 3.21 23.71
C PRO A 339 -3.96 2.09 22.67
N ALA A 340 -4.78 2.21 21.63
CA ALA A 340 -4.81 1.29 20.49
C ALA A 340 -3.44 1.15 19.80
N LEU A 341 -2.73 2.25 19.57
CA LEU A 341 -1.39 2.24 18.97
C LEU A 341 -0.40 1.50 19.87
N ARG A 342 -0.43 1.77 21.17
CA ARG A 342 0.43 1.09 22.16
C ARG A 342 0.19 -0.42 22.15
N ILE A 343 -1.07 -0.86 22.25
CA ILE A 343 -1.44 -2.28 22.28
C ILE A 343 -0.95 -3.01 21.02
N LEU A 344 -1.14 -2.41 19.84
CA LEU A 344 -0.70 -2.98 18.57
C LEU A 344 0.83 -2.99 18.45
N ALA A 345 1.52 -1.95 18.92
CA ALA A 345 2.98 -1.87 18.88
C ALA A 345 3.63 -2.91 19.81
N ASP A 346 3.07 -3.11 21.01
CA ASP A 346 3.54 -4.13 21.96
C ASP A 346 3.35 -5.54 21.37
N ASP A 347 2.19 -5.83 20.75
CA ASP A 347 1.96 -7.10 20.06
C ASP A 347 2.93 -7.28 18.88
N PHE A 348 3.14 -6.24 18.08
CA PHE A 348 4.02 -6.29 16.92
C PHE A 348 5.47 -6.59 17.32
N ALA A 349 5.99 -5.94 18.37
CA ALA A 349 7.32 -6.21 18.91
C ALA A 349 7.43 -7.64 19.47
N ALA A 350 6.41 -8.10 20.20
CA ALA A 350 6.38 -9.45 20.79
C ALA A 350 6.30 -10.58 19.75
N HIS A 351 5.77 -10.30 18.56
CA HIS A 351 5.58 -11.29 17.48
C HIS A 351 6.57 -11.10 16.33
N ASN A 352 7.82 -10.72 16.65
CA ASN A 352 8.92 -10.58 15.69
C ASN A 352 8.60 -9.64 14.52
N HIS A 353 7.84 -8.57 14.77
CA HIS A 353 7.50 -7.57 13.76
C HIS A 353 6.82 -8.18 12.52
N ASP A 354 5.90 -9.12 12.72
CA ASP A 354 5.12 -9.76 11.65
C ASP A 354 4.04 -8.80 11.11
N LEU A 355 4.26 -8.31 9.87
CA LEU A 355 3.33 -7.39 9.20
C LEU A 355 1.98 -8.03 8.87
N ARG A 356 1.94 -9.32 8.55
CA ARG A 356 0.67 -9.99 8.24
C ARG A 356 -0.18 -10.10 9.49
N ARG A 357 0.42 -10.44 10.64
CA ARG A 357 -0.28 -10.43 11.92
C ARG A 357 -0.84 -9.06 12.22
N LEU A 358 -0.03 -8.01 12.11
CA LEU A 358 -0.46 -6.64 12.35
C LEU A 358 -1.63 -6.22 11.45
N ILE A 359 -1.54 -6.49 10.15
CA ILE A 359 -2.61 -6.18 9.19
C ILE A 359 -3.91 -6.93 9.54
N LEU A 360 -3.81 -8.22 9.90
CA LEU A 360 -4.97 -9.01 10.31
C LEU A 360 -5.61 -8.46 11.59
N LEU A 361 -4.80 -8.05 12.58
CA LEU A 361 -5.31 -7.43 13.81
C LEU A 361 -6.09 -6.15 13.49
N ILE A 362 -5.52 -5.26 12.67
CA ILE A 362 -6.17 -4.01 12.25
C ILE A 362 -7.49 -4.30 11.50
N ALA A 363 -7.47 -5.22 10.54
CA ALA A 363 -8.66 -5.64 9.78
C ALA A 363 -9.76 -6.29 10.65
N SER A 364 -9.39 -6.78 11.83
CA SER A 364 -10.30 -7.45 12.77
C SER A 364 -10.93 -6.51 13.79
N THR A 365 -10.43 -5.28 13.91
CA THR A 365 -10.99 -4.27 14.83
C THR A 365 -12.41 -3.88 14.45
N GLU A 366 -13.19 -3.49 15.46
CA GLU A 366 -14.51 -2.91 15.30
C GLU A 366 -14.44 -1.64 14.44
N VAL A 367 -13.49 -0.74 14.73
CA VAL A 367 -13.34 0.54 14.03
C VAL A 367 -13.06 0.40 12.53
N PHE A 368 -12.35 -0.64 12.10
CA PHE A 368 -12.15 -0.92 10.68
C PHE A 368 -13.44 -1.40 9.98
N ARG A 369 -14.36 -1.98 10.75
CA ARG A 369 -15.62 -2.57 10.29
C ARG A 369 -16.84 -1.66 10.48
N LEU A 370 -16.66 -0.44 10.99
CA LEU A 370 -17.73 0.56 11.07
C LEU A 370 -18.12 1.09 9.68
N ASP A 371 -19.35 1.54 9.53
CA ASP A 371 -19.78 2.25 8.32
C ASP A 371 -19.19 3.68 8.30
N SER A 372 -19.04 4.23 7.10
CA SER A 372 -18.69 5.65 6.91
C SER A 372 -19.94 6.54 6.90
N ALA A 373 -21.13 5.95 6.87
CA ALA A 373 -22.41 6.63 6.99
C ALA A 373 -23.10 6.28 8.32
N ALA A 374 -23.92 7.21 8.82
CA ALA A 374 -24.73 7.02 10.01
C ALA A 374 -26.11 7.66 9.82
N GLU A 375 -27.08 7.26 10.64
CA GLU A 375 -28.40 7.91 10.69
C GLU A 375 -28.35 9.27 11.40
N PHE A 376 -27.30 9.51 12.17
CA PHE A 376 -27.01 10.78 12.84
C PHE A 376 -26.03 11.64 12.04
N GLU A 377 -25.95 12.93 12.39
CA GLU A 377 -24.98 13.85 11.82
C GLU A 377 -23.55 13.51 12.29
N ILE A 378 -22.67 13.19 11.33
CA ILE A 378 -21.26 12.90 11.61
C ILE A 378 -20.51 14.21 11.80
N THR A 379 -20.03 14.44 13.03
CA THR A 379 -19.22 15.61 13.39
C THR A 379 -17.71 15.32 13.36
N ASP A 380 -16.89 16.36 13.43
CA ASP A 380 -15.42 16.21 13.53
C ASP A 380 -15.02 15.35 14.75
N THR A 381 -15.75 15.44 15.87
CA THR A 381 -15.51 14.60 17.05
C THR A 381 -15.70 13.11 16.75
N HIS A 382 -16.66 12.74 15.90
CA HIS A 382 -16.86 11.35 15.50
C HIS A 382 -15.69 10.87 14.63
N ASP A 383 -15.23 11.70 13.70
CA ASP A 383 -14.07 11.38 12.86
C ASP A 383 -12.80 11.27 13.71
N ASP A 384 -12.48 12.25 14.55
CA ASP A 384 -11.27 12.25 15.39
C ASP A 384 -11.23 11.10 16.40
N SER A 385 -12.39 10.59 16.82
CA SER A 385 -12.52 9.49 17.78
C SER A 385 -12.69 8.12 17.10
N TRP A 386 -12.56 8.03 15.77
CA TRP A 386 -12.74 6.78 15.01
C TRP A 386 -14.12 6.12 15.19
N ALA A 387 -15.14 6.93 15.52
CA ALA A 387 -16.51 6.47 15.71
C ALA A 387 -17.23 6.20 14.37
N VAL A 388 -16.58 6.53 13.25
CA VAL A 388 -17.01 6.22 11.88
C VAL A 388 -15.79 5.82 11.06
N PHE A 389 -15.97 4.99 10.02
CA PHE A 389 -14.84 4.69 9.13
C PHE A 389 -14.48 5.93 8.29
N PRO A 390 -13.22 6.40 8.30
CA PRO A 390 -12.85 7.64 7.64
C PRO A 390 -12.96 7.53 6.12
N LEU A 391 -13.68 8.47 5.52
CA LEU A 391 -13.79 8.58 4.07
C LEU A 391 -12.60 9.34 3.51
N THR A 392 -11.67 8.61 2.88
CA THR A 392 -10.47 9.17 2.27
C THR A 392 -10.50 8.97 0.75
N ARG A 393 -9.81 9.85 0.04
CA ARG A 393 -9.66 9.71 -1.42
C ARG A 393 -8.62 8.66 -1.74
N LEU A 394 -8.90 7.90 -2.78
CA LEU A 394 -7.96 6.92 -3.30
C LEU A 394 -6.86 7.62 -4.07
N ARG A 395 -5.68 7.00 -4.04
CA ARG A 395 -4.55 7.44 -4.85
C ARG A 395 -4.76 7.20 -6.32
N PRO A 396 -4.02 7.91 -7.20
CA PRO A 396 -4.15 7.75 -8.64
C PRO A 396 -4.01 6.29 -9.07
N GLU A 397 -3.05 5.54 -8.50
CA GLU A 397 -2.82 4.11 -8.79
C GLU A 397 -4.01 3.24 -8.37
N GLN A 398 -4.66 3.56 -7.25
CA GLN A 398 -5.85 2.85 -6.79
C GLN A 398 -7.07 3.16 -7.64
N VAL A 399 -7.26 4.42 -8.04
CA VAL A 399 -8.35 4.84 -8.93
C VAL A 399 -8.27 4.08 -10.25
N ILE A 400 -7.10 4.06 -10.88
CA ILE A 400 -6.95 3.35 -12.14
C ILE A 400 -6.93 1.83 -11.95
N GLY A 401 -6.36 1.34 -10.86
CA GLY A 401 -6.41 -0.08 -10.48
C GLY A 401 -7.86 -0.57 -10.36
N ASN A 402 -8.74 0.25 -9.77
CA ASN A 402 -10.18 -0.03 -9.68
C ASN A 402 -10.82 -0.13 -11.07
N VAL A 403 -10.59 0.86 -11.95
CA VAL A 403 -11.14 0.84 -13.32
C VAL A 403 -10.67 -0.37 -14.11
N ILE A 404 -9.37 -0.68 -14.08
CA ILE A 404 -8.79 -1.80 -14.81
C ILE A 404 -9.34 -3.14 -14.30
N GLN A 405 -9.41 -3.32 -12.97
CA GLN A 405 -9.94 -4.56 -12.40
C GLN A 405 -11.45 -4.70 -12.62
N ALA A 406 -12.22 -3.63 -12.44
CA ALA A 406 -13.67 -3.64 -12.65
C ALA A 406 -14.07 -3.91 -14.11
N ALA A 407 -13.22 -3.50 -15.07
CA ALA A 407 -13.38 -3.83 -16.48
C ALA A 407 -13.11 -5.30 -16.83
N SER A 408 -12.67 -6.13 -15.86
CA SER A 408 -12.43 -7.56 -16.00
C SER A 408 -13.27 -8.38 -15.01
N VAL A 409 -14.02 -9.35 -15.52
CA VAL A 409 -14.77 -10.30 -14.66
C VAL A 409 -13.82 -11.17 -13.84
N LYS A 410 -12.66 -11.53 -14.41
CA LYS A 410 -11.63 -12.34 -13.75
C LYS A 410 -10.65 -11.46 -12.98
N THR A 411 -10.06 -12.04 -11.94
CA THR A 411 -8.98 -11.40 -11.20
C THR A 411 -7.74 -11.21 -12.06
N ILE A 412 -7.21 -9.99 -12.07
CA ILE A 412 -5.94 -9.65 -12.73
C ILE A 412 -4.82 -9.78 -11.70
N ASN A 413 -4.11 -10.91 -11.71
CA ASN A 413 -3.03 -11.23 -10.77
C ASN A 413 -1.83 -11.87 -11.48
N GLN A 414 -0.92 -12.48 -10.71
CA GLN A 414 0.27 -13.15 -11.23
C GLN A 414 -0.01 -14.31 -12.19
N GLN A 415 -1.21 -14.93 -12.11
CA GLN A 415 -1.64 -16.03 -12.96
C GLN A 415 -2.24 -15.53 -14.29
N SER A 416 -2.56 -14.24 -14.39
CA SER A 416 -3.00 -13.63 -15.64
C SER A 416 -1.89 -13.66 -16.68
N HIS A 417 -2.28 -13.72 -17.96
CA HIS A 417 -1.33 -13.74 -19.07
C HIS A 417 -0.37 -12.54 -19.01
N ILE A 418 0.90 -12.75 -19.37
CA ILE A 418 1.95 -11.74 -19.27
C ILE A 418 1.61 -10.46 -20.04
N LEU A 419 0.93 -10.56 -21.19
CA LEU A 419 0.47 -9.40 -21.96
C LEU A 419 -0.56 -8.57 -21.19
N VAL A 420 -1.50 -9.21 -20.47
CA VAL A 420 -2.51 -8.51 -19.66
C VAL A 420 -1.84 -7.75 -18.52
N ARG A 421 -0.87 -8.39 -17.85
CA ARG A 421 -0.08 -7.78 -16.78
C ARG A 421 0.76 -6.61 -17.29
N ALA A 422 1.37 -6.75 -18.46
CA ALA A 422 2.14 -5.67 -19.11
C ALA A 422 1.25 -4.48 -19.49
N MET A 423 0.09 -4.73 -20.12
CA MET A 423 -0.87 -3.67 -20.45
C MET A 423 -1.36 -2.94 -19.20
N ARG A 424 -1.68 -3.65 -18.11
CA ARG A 424 -2.03 -3.06 -16.82
C ARG A 424 -0.93 -2.09 -16.35
N TYR A 425 0.31 -2.56 -16.28
CA TYR A 425 1.45 -1.76 -15.84
C TYR A 425 1.65 -0.46 -16.66
N PHE A 426 1.56 -0.54 -17.98
CA PHE A 426 1.73 0.65 -18.83
C PHE A 426 0.57 1.63 -18.69
N ASN A 427 -0.67 1.12 -18.62
CA ASN A 427 -1.87 1.95 -18.43
C ASN A 427 -1.86 2.66 -17.08
N GLU A 428 -1.48 1.97 -16.00
CA GLU A 428 -1.37 2.57 -14.67
C GLU A 428 -0.34 3.70 -14.66
N ARG A 429 0.84 3.50 -15.26
CA ARG A 429 1.88 4.53 -15.35
C ARG A 429 1.48 5.75 -16.17
N ASP A 430 0.86 5.55 -17.33
CA ASP A 430 0.39 6.65 -18.16
C ASP A 430 -0.72 7.44 -17.46
N PHE A 431 -1.65 6.74 -16.80
CA PHE A 431 -2.72 7.38 -16.03
C PHE A 431 -2.16 8.22 -14.88
N VAL A 432 -1.30 7.66 -14.03
CA VAL A 432 -0.74 8.37 -12.87
C VAL A 432 0.01 9.62 -13.32
N LYS A 433 0.78 9.53 -14.41
CA LYS A 433 1.50 10.67 -14.99
C LYS A 433 0.55 11.81 -15.42
N ARG A 434 -0.63 11.50 -15.95
CA ARG A 434 -1.63 12.49 -16.40
C ARG A 434 -2.53 12.99 -15.26
N TYR A 435 -2.87 12.11 -14.32
CA TYR A 435 -3.75 12.39 -13.19
C TYR A 435 -3.06 13.22 -12.11
N GLY A 436 -1.73 13.09 -12.01
CA GLY A 436 -0.89 13.72 -10.99
C GLY A 436 -0.86 12.89 -9.70
N ASP A 437 0.26 12.93 -9.00
CA ASP A 437 0.50 12.27 -7.71
C ASP A 437 0.90 13.32 -6.67
N ALA A 438 0.54 13.11 -5.41
CA ALA A 438 0.82 14.07 -4.33
C ALA A 438 2.26 13.94 -3.76
N ASP A 439 3.15 13.32 -4.52
CA ASP A 439 4.53 12.97 -4.15
C ASP A 439 4.62 12.31 -2.77
N ASP A 440 5.31 12.97 -1.82
CA ASP A 440 5.73 12.37 -0.55
C ASP A 440 4.67 12.46 0.58
N ASP A 441 3.64 13.30 0.45
CA ASP A 441 2.58 13.44 1.48
C ASP A 441 1.37 12.54 1.17
N GLU A 442 1.61 11.22 1.26
CA GLU A 442 0.67 10.16 0.91
C GLU A 442 -0.73 10.29 1.54
N PHE A 443 -0.79 10.81 2.77
CA PHE A 443 -2.01 10.83 3.60
C PHE A 443 -2.55 12.24 3.83
N ALA A 444 -2.04 13.25 3.11
CA ALA A 444 -2.65 14.57 3.13
C ALA A 444 -4.10 14.50 2.65
N ARG A 445 -4.99 15.25 3.32
CA ARG A 445 -6.37 15.45 2.88
C ARG A 445 -6.36 16.30 1.61
N ALA A 446 -6.18 15.66 0.45
CA ALA A 446 -6.17 16.34 -0.84
C ALA A 446 -7.58 16.47 -1.42
N HIS A 447 -7.90 17.66 -1.94
CA HIS A 447 -9.08 17.85 -2.77
C HIS A 447 -8.75 17.47 -4.22
N GLY A 448 -9.67 16.78 -4.89
CA GLY A 448 -9.46 16.46 -6.31
C GLY A 448 -9.74 17.65 -7.18
N THR A 449 -9.05 17.68 -8.30
CA THR A 449 -9.02 18.83 -9.18
C THR A 449 -10.03 18.68 -10.33
N ILE A 450 -10.45 19.80 -10.92
CA ILE A 450 -11.26 19.77 -12.14
C ILE A 450 -10.56 18.98 -13.27
N PRO A 451 -9.25 19.17 -13.53
CA PRO A 451 -8.51 18.34 -14.49
C PRO A 451 -8.59 16.83 -14.24
N GLN A 452 -8.49 16.39 -12.98
CA GLN A 452 -8.61 14.97 -12.63
C GLN A 452 -10.01 14.41 -12.98
N ARG A 453 -11.07 15.18 -12.73
CA ARG A 453 -12.44 14.80 -13.11
C ARG A 453 -12.63 14.78 -14.62
N LEU A 454 -12.12 15.78 -15.33
CA LEU A 454 -12.18 15.81 -16.79
C LEU A 454 -11.40 14.67 -17.44
N LEU A 455 -10.26 14.28 -16.86
CA LEU A 455 -9.49 13.12 -17.30
C LEU A 455 -10.27 11.80 -17.11
N MET A 456 -11.00 11.65 -16.00
CA MET A 456 -11.85 10.46 -15.80
C MET A 456 -13.03 10.41 -16.79
N MET A 457 -13.66 11.56 -17.07
CA MET A 457 -14.85 11.61 -17.93
C MET A 457 -14.52 11.46 -19.41
N ASN A 458 -13.40 12.04 -19.86
CA ASN A 458 -13.06 12.16 -21.28
C ASN A 458 -11.80 11.35 -21.68
N GLY A 459 -11.14 10.69 -20.73
CA GLY A 459 -9.91 9.96 -21.01
C GLY A 459 -10.17 8.63 -21.71
N ASP A 460 -9.43 8.38 -22.79
CA ASP A 460 -9.51 7.16 -23.61
C ASP A 460 -9.41 5.87 -22.80
N LEU A 461 -8.69 5.89 -21.68
CA LEU A 461 -8.50 4.71 -20.84
C LEU A 461 -9.78 4.31 -20.12
N VAL A 462 -10.54 5.28 -19.56
CA VAL A 462 -11.80 5.00 -18.87
C VAL A 462 -12.89 4.68 -19.89
N ASP A 463 -12.96 5.47 -20.96
CA ASP A 463 -13.94 5.28 -22.03
C ASP A 463 -13.74 3.93 -22.75
N GLY A 464 -12.49 3.64 -23.12
CA GLY A 464 -12.11 2.38 -23.74
C GLY A 464 -12.41 1.19 -22.82
N LYS A 465 -12.15 1.28 -21.52
CA LYS A 465 -12.45 0.20 -20.56
C LYS A 465 -13.95 -0.03 -20.36
N ALA A 466 -14.78 0.99 -20.53
CA ALA A 466 -16.22 0.86 -20.51
C ALA A 466 -16.76 0.22 -21.81
N LYS A 467 -16.16 0.53 -22.97
CA LYS A 467 -16.68 0.21 -24.32
C LYS A 467 -15.99 -0.94 -25.06
N ASP A 468 -14.86 -1.48 -24.59
CA ASP A 468 -14.02 -2.44 -25.34
C ASP A 468 -14.79 -3.71 -25.80
N GLU A 469 -14.67 -4.07 -27.08
CA GLU A 469 -15.73 -4.70 -27.90
C GLU A 469 -15.87 -6.23 -27.83
N LEU A 470 -15.20 -6.95 -26.92
CA LEU A 470 -15.51 -8.39 -26.74
C LEU A 470 -15.11 -9.01 -25.39
N LEU A 471 -14.13 -8.42 -24.69
CA LEU A 471 -13.57 -8.99 -23.46
C LEU A 471 -13.84 -8.13 -22.22
N SER A 472 -14.45 -6.95 -22.36
CA SER A 472 -14.82 -6.10 -21.22
C SER A 472 -15.89 -6.74 -20.35
N ALA A 473 -15.86 -6.44 -19.05
CA ALA A 473 -16.87 -6.91 -18.11
C ALA A 473 -18.28 -6.42 -18.49
N SER A 474 -18.42 -5.17 -18.93
CA SER A 474 -19.69 -4.60 -19.41
C SER A 474 -20.29 -5.43 -20.55
N THR A 475 -19.48 -5.81 -21.54
CA THR A 475 -19.91 -6.64 -22.67
C THR A 475 -20.27 -8.07 -22.25
N GLN A 476 -19.45 -8.70 -21.40
CA GLN A 476 -19.74 -10.05 -20.90
C GLN A 476 -21.04 -10.06 -20.08
N ILE A 477 -21.26 -9.06 -19.23
CA ILE A 477 -22.50 -8.92 -18.45
C ILE A 477 -23.68 -8.70 -19.40
N ALA A 478 -23.54 -7.86 -20.43
CA ALA A 478 -24.59 -7.64 -21.42
C ALA A 478 -25.02 -8.92 -22.14
N MET A 479 -24.07 -9.80 -22.43
CA MET A 479 -24.30 -11.05 -23.15
C MET A 479 -24.86 -12.17 -22.27
N PHE A 480 -24.42 -12.27 -21.01
CA PHE A 480 -24.64 -13.46 -20.19
C PHE A 480 -25.49 -13.25 -18.93
N ALA A 481 -25.84 -12.00 -18.58
CA ALA A 481 -26.73 -11.76 -17.44
C ALA A 481 -28.13 -12.36 -17.70
N PRO A 482 -28.75 -13.05 -16.72
CA PRO A 482 -30.02 -13.74 -16.93
C PRO A 482 -31.21 -12.79 -17.09
N ASN A 483 -31.11 -11.57 -16.56
CA ASN A 483 -32.11 -10.51 -16.67
C ASN A 483 -31.48 -9.14 -16.38
N ASP A 484 -32.25 -8.07 -16.57
CA ASP A 484 -31.79 -6.68 -16.38
C ASP A 484 -31.38 -6.39 -14.95
N ALA A 485 -32.14 -6.86 -13.96
CA ALA A 485 -31.82 -6.65 -12.55
C ALA A 485 -30.46 -7.28 -12.20
N ALA A 486 -30.21 -8.50 -12.68
CA ALA A 486 -28.94 -9.19 -12.50
C ALA A 486 -27.79 -8.50 -13.24
N ALA A 487 -28.04 -7.92 -14.43
CA ALA A 487 -27.05 -7.14 -15.16
C ALA A 487 -26.63 -5.89 -14.37
N VAL A 488 -27.61 -5.14 -13.85
CA VAL A 488 -27.38 -3.94 -13.02
C VAL A 488 -26.66 -4.32 -11.72
N GLU A 489 -27.14 -5.34 -10.99
CA GLU A 489 -26.49 -5.80 -9.77
C GLU A 489 -25.03 -6.20 -10.03
N THR A 490 -24.78 -6.93 -11.11
CA THR A 490 -23.42 -7.39 -11.45
C THR A 490 -22.49 -6.23 -11.81
N ALA A 491 -22.98 -5.21 -12.53
CA ALA A 491 -22.22 -4.00 -12.81
C ALA A 491 -21.85 -3.24 -11.52
N TYR A 492 -22.81 -3.08 -10.61
CA TYR A 492 -22.59 -2.44 -9.31
C TYR A 492 -21.60 -3.22 -8.44
N LEU A 493 -21.69 -4.55 -8.41
CA LEU A 493 -20.74 -5.39 -7.68
C LEU A 493 -19.33 -5.29 -8.29
N ALA A 494 -19.21 -5.34 -9.62
CA ALA A 494 -17.91 -5.28 -10.29
C ALA A 494 -17.19 -3.93 -10.10
N VAL A 495 -17.92 -2.81 -10.09
CA VAL A 495 -17.33 -1.47 -10.02
C VAL A 495 -17.25 -0.94 -8.59
N LEU A 496 -18.35 -1.04 -7.84
CA LEU A 496 -18.50 -0.45 -6.51
C LEU A 496 -18.47 -1.48 -5.39
N THR A 497 -18.44 -2.77 -5.69
CA THR A 497 -18.41 -3.84 -4.68
C THR A 497 -19.57 -3.71 -3.68
N ARG A 498 -20.74 -3.29 -4.16
CA ARG A 498 -21.99 -3.27 -3.39
C ARG A 498 -23.15 -3.58 -4.29
N ARG A 499 -24.30 -3.89 -3.69
CA ARG A 499 -25.55 -3.97 -4.45
C ARG A 499 -26.10 -2.56 -4.73
N PRO A 500 -26.79 -2.36 -5.86
CA PRO A 500 -27.51 -1.12 -6.11
C PRO A 500 -28.60 -0.95 -5.05
N SER A 501 -28.87 0.29 -4.68
CA SER A 501 -30.08 0.65 -3.95
C SER A 501 -31.32 0.38 -4.80
N GLN A 502 -32.50 0.38 -4.17
CA GLN A 502 -33.77 0.20 -4.87
C GLN A 502 -33.95 1.25 -5.99
N LYS A 503 -33.67 2.52 -5.70
CA LYS A 503 -33.76 3.62 -6.68
C LYS A 503 -32.81 3.43 -7.87
N GLU A 504 -31.57 3.00 -7.61
CA GLU A 504 -30.59 2.71 -8.66
C GLU A 504 -31.03 1.53 -9.52
N THR A 505 -31.54 0.47 -8.90
CA THR A 505 -32.06 -0.72 -9.59
C THR A 505 -33.18 -0.32 -10.53
N GLU A 506 -34.24 0.31 -10.01
CA GLU A 506 -35.41 0.74 -10.78
C GLU A 506 -35.03 1.64 -11.96
N HIS A 507 -34.12 2.59 -11.75
CA HIS A 507 -33.65 3.50 -12.80
C HIS A 507 -32.96 2.77 -13.94
N PHE A 508 -31.97 1.91 -13.64
CA PHE A 508 -31.16 1.27 -14.67
C PHE A 508 -31.84 0.07 -15.30
N THR A 509 -32.71 -0.67 -14.59
CA THR A 509 -33.51 -1.72 -15.23
C THR A 509 -34.51 -1.14 -16.22
N ALA A 510 -35.13 0.01 -15.89
CA ALA A 510 -36.04 0.69 -16.82
C ALA A 510 -35.32 1.18 -18.09
N LYS A 511 -34.02 1.50 -18.01
CA LYS A 511 -33.20 1.89 -19.17
C LYS A 511 -32.80 0.69 -20.03
N LEU A 512 -32.63 -0.49 -19.45
CA LEU A 512 -32.26 -1.71 -20.15
C LEU A 512 -33.46 -2.47 -20.74
N ALA A 513 -34.67 -2.17 -20.27
CA ALA A 513 -35.90 -2.80 -20.73
C ALA A 513 -36.02 -2.74 -22.26
N ASP A 514 -36.40 -3.87 -22.87
CA ASP A 514 -36.59 -4.04 -24.32
C ASP A 514 -35.35 -3.81 -25.19
N THR A 515 -34.15 -3.70 -24.59
CA THR A 515 -32.89 -3.54 -25.33
C THR A 515 -32.22 -4.88 -25.60
N THR A 516 -31.66 -5.05 -26.80
CA THR A 516 -30.94 -6.28 -27.19
C THR A 516 -29.69 -5.95 -28.01
N GLY A 517 -28.84 -6.95 -28.27
CA GLY A 517 -27.67 -6.80 -29.14
C GLY A 517 -26.74 -5.65 -28.74
N ASP A 518 -26.38 -4.82 -29.71
CA ASP A 518 -25.41 -3.74 -29.52
C ASP A 518 -25.97 -2.56 -28.71
N ASP A 519 -27.29 -2.31 -28.76
CA ASP A 519 -27.92 -1.28 -27.94
C ASP A 519 -27.81 -1.60 -26.45
N ARG A 520 -28.03 -2.88 -26.09
CA ARG A 520 -27.84 -3.35 -24.72
C ARG A 520 -26.40 -3.21 -24.25
N LYS A 521 -25.43 -3.59 -25.10
CA LYS A 521 -23.99 -3.46 -24.78
C LYS A 521 -23.62 -2.01 -24.54
N ARG A 522 -24.08 -1.10 -25.41
CA ARG A 522 -23.85 0.34 -25.28
C ARG A 522 -24.40 0.89 -23.96
N LEU A 523 -25.63 0.56 -23.61
CA LEU A 523 -26.24 1.05 -22.36
C LEU A 523 -25.54 0.51 -21.10
N LEU A 524 -25.05 -0.73 -21.13
CA LEU A 524 -24.24 -1.25 -20.03
C LEU A 524 -22.84 -0.64 -19.98
N ALA A 525 -22.23 -0.32 -21.13
CA ALA A 525 -21.01 0.48 -21.17
C ALA A 525 -21.24 1.88 -20.58
N ASP A 526 -22.36 2.53 -20.88
CA ASP A 526 -22.73 3.82 -20.30
C ASP A 526 -22.95 3.72 -18.78
N LEU A 527 -23.59 2.64 -18.28
CA LEU A 527 -23.68 2.39 -16.85
C LEU A 527 -22.29 2.26 -16.21
N TYR A 528 -21.38 1.49 -16.81
CA TYR A 528 -20.00 1.38 -16.35
C TYR A 528 -19.30 2.74 -16.31
N TRP A 529 -19.46 3.55 -17.37
CA TRP A 529 -18.90 4.90 -17.43
C TRP A 529 -19.45 5.79 -16.30
N VAL A 530 -20.75 5.73 -16.00
CA VAL A 530 -21.37 6.46 -14.88
C VAL A 530 -20.77 6.02 -13.55
N LEU A 531 -20.65 4.70 -13.32
CA LEU A 531 -20.10 4.17 -12.09
C LEU A 531 -18.61 4.51 -11.94
N PHE A 532 -17.82 4.47 -13.02
CA PHE A 532 -16.42 4.86 -13.02
C PHE A 532 -16.21 6.34 -12.68
N ASN A 533 -17.15 7.19 -13.06
CA ASN A 533 -17.09 8.63 -12.78
C ASN A 533 -17.73 9.03 -11.44
N SER A 534 -18.30 8.08 -10.70
CA SER A 534 -18.87 8.32 -9.38
C SER A 534 -17.82 8.79 -8.36
N THR A 535 -18.26 9.50 -7.32
CA THR A 535 -17.40 9.82 -6.16
C THR A 535 -16.97 8.57 -5.42
N GLU A 536 -17.85 7.57 -5.34
CA GLU A 536 -17.65 6.32 -4.61
C GLU A 536 -16.50 5.46 -5.17
N LEU A 537 -16.28 5.48 -6.50
CA LEU A 537 -15.12 4.79 -7.10
C LEU A 537 -13.79 5.36 -6.58
N ALA A 538 -13.74 6.68 -6.35
CA ALA A 538 -12.54 7.41 -5.99
C ALA A 538 -12.33 7.54 -4.47
N THR A 539 -13.11 6.81 -3.65
CA THR A 539 -12.99 6.80 -2.19
C THR A 539 -12.84 5.39 -1.64
N ASN A 540 -12.28 5.26 -0.44
CA ASN A 540 -12.16 4.02 0.32
C ASN A 540 -13.48 3.56 0.99
N ARG A 541 -14.63 4.00 0.48
CA ARG A 541 -15.94 3.78 1.10
C ARG A 541 -16.23 2.30 1.32
#